data_AF-A0A7V5ATL6-F1
#
_entry.id   AF-A0A7V5ATL6-F1
#
_cell.length_a   1.000
_cell.length_b   1.000
_cell.length_c   1.000
_cell.angle_alpha   90.00
_cell.angle_beta   90.00
_cell.angle_gamma   90.00
#
_symmetry.space_group_name_H-M   'P 1'
#
loop_
_entity.id
_entity.type
_entity.pdbx_description
1 polymer ?
#
loop_
_entity_poly.entity_id
_entity_poly.type
_entity_poly.pdbx_seq_one_letter_code
_entity_poly.pdbx_strand_id
1 'polypeptide(L)' 'MSRREELKKEGWELASVLSEPRLSEAIQLYEEIGFEVKTFPFDIKEDYTQDEGSGCIECFKGKGQEIVAVYTRKKRVSDA' A
#
# COMPACT_ATOMS: atom_id res chain seq x y z
N MET A 1 -2.37 -4.85 -17.05
CA MET A 1 -1.39 -4.75 -15.98
C MET A 1 -1.99 -3.80 -14.97
N SER A 2 -2.16 -4.23 -13.73
CA SER A 2 -2.63 -3.36 -12.64
C SER A 2 -1.47 -2.60 -12.02
N ARG A 3 -1.74 -1.47 -11.36
CA ARG A 3 -0.73 -0.73 -10.57
C ARG A 3 0.06 -1.65 -9.66
N ARG A 4 -0.61 -2.57 -8.95
CA ARG A 4 0.06 -3.54 -8.07
C ARG A 4 1.07 -4.40 -8.81
N GLU A 5 0.73 -4.91 -10.00
CA GLU A 5 1.64 -5.74 -10.79
C GLU A 5 2.86 -4.94 -11.29
N GLU A 6 2.67 -3.68 -11.66
CA GLU A 6 3.74 -2.77 -12.08
C GLU A 6 4.68 -2.45 -10.92
N LEU A 7 4.11 -2.06 -9.77
CA LEU A 7 4.84 -1.77 -8.55
C LEU A 7 5.61 -3.00 -8.03
N LYS A 8 5.03 -4.20 -8.12
CA LYS A 8 5.70 -5.47 -7.76
C LYS A 8 6.96 -5.70 -8.61
N LYS A 9 6.92 -5.39 -9.91
CA LYS A 9 8.11 -5.49 -10.80
C LYS A 9 9.21 -4.49 -10.41
N GLU A 10 8.84 -3.34 -9.85
CA GLU A 10 9.75 -2.33 -9.32
C GLU A 10 10.24 -2.61 -7.88
N GLY A 11 9.84 -3.74 -7.30
CA GLY A 11 10.21 -4.17 -5.94
C GLY A 11 9.38 -3.51 -4.83
N TRP A 12 8.23 -2.94 -5.14
CA TRP A 12 7.28 -2.44 -4.14
C TRP A 12 6.25 -3.51 -3.77
N GLU A 13 5.87 -3.55 -2.50
CA GLU A 13 4.85 -4.46 -1.98
C GLU A 13 3.70 -3.68 -1.34
N LEU A 14 2.47 -4.15 -1.54
CA LEU A 14 1.30 -3.59 -0.85
C LEU A 14 1.36 -3.99 0.63
N ALA A 15 1.59 -3.01 1.50
CA ALA A 15 1.78 -3.24 2.93
C ALA A 15 0.48 -3.08 3.74
N SER A 16 -0.33 -2.08 3.40
CA SER A 16 -1.60 -1.81 4.10
C SER A 16 -2.58 -1.01 3.25
N VAL A 17 -3.86 -1.05 3.62
CA VAL A 17 -4.93 -0.19 3.06
C VAL A 17 -5.65 0.45 4.23
N LEU A 18 -5.46 1.76 4.42
CA LEU A 18 -5.83 2.47 5.64
C LEU A 18 -6.49 3.82 5.33
N SER A 19 -7.12 4.42 6.33
CA SER A 19 -7.63 5.80 6.32
C SER A 19 -7.11 6.55 7.54
N GLU A 20 -7.25 7.86 7.55
CA GLU A 20 -6.78 8.67 8.67
C GLU A 20 -7.51 8.36 10.00
N PRO A 21 -6.83 8.55 11.15
CA PRO A 21 -5.42 8.97 11.34
C PRO A 21 -4.36 7.87 11.13
N ARG A 22 -4.78 6.61 10.89
CA ARG A 22 -3.86 5.45 10.88
C ARG A 22 -2.92 5.48 9.67
N LEU A 23 -3.35 6.13 8.59
CA LEU A 23 -2.54 6.33 7.41
C LEU A 23 -1.27 7.12 7.74
N SER A 24 -1.40 8.29 8.36
CA SER A 24 -0.27 9.13 8.74
C SER A 24 0.69 8.41 9.69
N GLU A 25 0.16 7.71 10.71
CA GLU A 25 0.97 6.93 11.66
C GLU A 25 1.75 5.80 10.97
N ALA A 26 1.12 5.08 10.04
CA ALA A 26 1.75 3.97 9.33
C ALA A 26 2.87 4.46 8.38
N ILE A 27 2.64 5.56 7.66
CA ILE A 27 3.66 6.15 6.78
C ILE A 27 4.91 6.51 7.58
N GLN A 28 4.73 7.25 8.70
CA GLN A 28 5.83 7.65 9.55
C GLN A 28 6.60 6.43 10.07
N LEU A 29 5.90 5.42 10.58
CA LEU A 29 6.52 4.19 11.08
C LEU A 29 7.36 3.49 10.00
N TYR A 30 6.82 3.32 8.79
CA TYR A 30 7.54 2.66 7.70
C TYR A 30 8.79 3.46 7.29
N GLU A 31 8.70 4.78 7.23
CA GLU A 31 9.83 5.64 6.89
C GLU A 31 10.94 5.58 7.96
N GLU A 32 10.57 5.57 9.24
CA GLU A 32 11.48 5.49 10.40
C GLU A 32 12.22 4.14 10.45
N ILE A 33 11.55 3.03 10.12
CA ILE A 33 12.18 1.70 10.13
C ILE A 33 12.89 1.34 8.81
N GLY A 34 13.12 2.32 7.94
CA GLY A 34 13.99 2.17 6.77
C GLY A 34 13.29 1.74 5.48
N PHE A 35 12.00 2.02 5.31
CA PHE A 35 11.30 1.83 4.04
C PHE A 35 11.08 3.16 3.31
N GLU A 36 11.03 3.08 1.99
CA GLU A 36 10.39 4.08 1.14
C GLU A 36 8.90 3.77 1.12
N VAL A 37 8.07 4.81 1.07
CA VAL A 37 6.61 4.69 1.09
C VAL A 37 6.02 5.39 -0.14
N LYS A 38 5.09 4.71 -0.82
CA LYS A 38 4.23 5.28 -1.85
C LYS A 38 2.77 5.07 -1.48
N THR A 39 1.96 6.10 -1.66
CA THR A 39 0.53 6.05 -1.35
C THR A 39 -0.30 6.33 -2.60
N PHE A 40 -1.42 5.63 -2.73
CA PHE A 40 -2.38 5.87 -3.79
C PHE A 40 -3.80 5.80 -3.24
N PRO A 41 -4.77 6.55 -3.80
CA PRO A 41 -6.17 6.26 -3.58
C PRO A 41 -6.43 4.78 -3.88
N PHE A 42 -7.03 4.07 -2.92
CA PHE A 42 -7.28 2.65 -3.07
C PHE A 42 -8.29 2.43 -4.19
N ASP A 43 -7.89 1.64 -5.19
CA ASP A 43 -8.76 1.17 -6.24
C ASP A 43 -8.69 -0.36 -6.26
N ILE A 44 -9.86 -0.98 -6.08
CA ILE A 44 -9.99 -2.43 -6.05
C ILE A 44 -9.48 -3.11 -7.33
N LYS A 45 -9.58 -2.46 -8.49
CA LYS A 45 -9.10 -3.02 -9.76
C LYS A 45 -7.59 -2.91 -9.90
N GLU A 46 -6.99 -1.91 -9.25
CA GLU A 46 -5.57 -1.61 -9.36
C GLU A 46 -4.73 -2.30 -8.28
N ASP A 47 -5.26 -2.36 -7.06
CA ASP A 47 -4.52 -2.76 -5.85
C ASP A 47 -4.87 -4.18 -5.38
N TYR A 48 -5.93 -4.79 -5.94
CA TYR A 48 -6.41 -6.13 -5.58
C TYR A 48 -6.37 -7.09 -6.78
N THR A 49 -5.74 -8.26 -6.60
CA THR A 49 -5.73 -9.34 -7.60
C THR A 49 -6.48 -10.54 -7.05
N GLN A 50 -7.54 -10.96 -7.73
CA GLN A 50 -8.44 -12.04 -7.31
C GLN A 50 -7.72 -13.38 -7.07
N ASP A 51 -6.56 -13.60 -7.69
CA ASP A 51 -5.78 -14.83 -7.59
C ASP A 51 -4.96 -15.01 -6.30
N GLU A 52 -4.75 -13.96 -5.49
CA GLU A 52 -3.90 -14.05 -4.29
C GLU A 52 -4.69 -14.16 -2.97
N GLY A 53 -5.86 -14.83 -3.00
CA GLY A 53 -6.53 -15.41 -1.82
C GLY A 53 -6.78 -14.49 -0.60
N SER A 54 -6.77 -13.17 -0.74
CA SER A 54 -6.55 -12.25 0.39
C SER A 54 -7.70 -11.28 0.63
N GLY A 55 -8.81 -11.77 1.16
CA GLY A 55 -9.64 -10.98 2.08
C GLY A 55 -10.86 -10.25 1.51
N CYS A 56 -11.90 -10.20 2.33
CA CYS A 56 -13.18 -9.59 2.01
C CYS A 56 -13.05 -8.09 1.70
N ILE A 57 -13.40 -7.69 0.47
CA ILE A 57 -13.43 -6.29 0.01
C ILE A 57 -14.61 -5.49 0.59
N GLU A 58 -15.46 -6.15 1.38
CA GLU A 58 -16.69 -5.59 1.94
C GLU A 58 -16.42 -4.45 2.94
N CYS A 59 -15.30 -4.51 3.67
CA CYS A 59 -14.86 -3.44 4.56
C CYS A 59 -14.56 -2.11 3.85
N PHE A 60 -14.34 -2.17 2.52
CA PHE A 60 -14.04 -1.00 1.67
C PHE A 60 -15.28 -0.51 0.91
N LYS A 61 -16.39 -1.25 0.91
CA LYS A 61 -17.65 -0.83 0.27
C LYS A 61 -18.36 0.19 1.16
N GLY A 62 -18.65 1.37 0.63
CA GLY A 62 -19.55 2.36 1.27
C GLY A 62 -18.90 3.29 2.30
N LYS A 63 -17.58 3.33 2.43
CA LYS A 63 -16.90 4.35 3.23
C LYS A 63 -16.49 5.52 2.35
N GLY A 64 -17.15 6.67 2.53
CA GLY A 64 -16.76 7.96 1.93
C GLY A 64 -15.50 8.57 2.54
N GLN A 65 -14.65 7.77 3.20
CA GLN A 65 -13.32 8.18 3.63
C GLN A 65 -12.34 7.73 2.56
N GLU A 66 -11.43 8.62 2.16
CA GLU A 66 -10.36 8.30 1.21
C GLU A 66 -9.46 7.24 1.84
N ILE A 67 -9.77 5.97 1.52
CA ILE A 67 -8.93 4.84 1.85
C ILE A 67 -7.76 4.82 0.87
N VAL A 68 -6.56 4.60 1.40
CA VAL A 68 -5.30 4.76 0.69
C VAL A 68 -4.54 3.44 0.75
N ALA A 69 -4.09 2.97 -0.41
CA ALA A 69 -3.16 1.86 -0.54
C ALA A 69 -1.74 2.36 -0.23
N VAL A 70 -1.07 1.72 0.73
CA VAL A 70 0.30 2.02 1.14
C VAL A 70 1.22 0.93 0.62
N TYR A 71 2.13 1.32 -0.25
CA TYR A 71 3.18 0.48 -0.80
C TYR A 71 4.52 0.80 -0.15
N THR A 72 5.28 -0.23 0.18
CA THR A 72 6.60 -0.06 0.77
C THR A 72 7.67 -0.80 -0.03
N ARG A 73 8.89 -0.29 0.05
CA ARG A 73 10.10 -0.95 -0.45
C ARG A 73 11.23 -0.65 0.50
N LYS A 74 12.11 -1.62 0.78
CA LYS A 74 13.29 -1.36 1.62
C LYS A 74 14.13 -0.23 1.01
N LYS A 75 14.47 0.79 1.80
CA LYS A 75 15.47 1.79 1.38
C LYS A 75 16.75 1.03 1.08
N ARG A 76 17.37 1.31 -0.07
CA ARG A 76 18.72 0.82 -0.33
C ARG A 76 19.61 1.42 0.76
N VAL A 77 20.24 0.57 1.56
CA VAL A 77 21.34 1.02 2.42
C VAL A 77 22.42 1.47 1.45
N SER A 78 22.59 2.78 1.28
CA SER A 78 23.82 3.30 0.70
C SER A 78 24.92 3.02 1.73
N ASP A 79 25.77 2.02 1.45
CA ASP A 79 27.03 1.80 2.17
C ASP A 79 27.72 3.15 2.36
N ALA A 80 27.79 3.59 3.62
CA ALA A 80 28.58 4.72 4.09
C ALA A 80 29.62 4.19 5.07
#